data_AF-A0A0M9A1A7-F1
#
_entry.id   AF-A0A0M9A1A7-F1
#
_cell.length_a   1.000
_cell.length_b   1.000
_cell.length_c   1.000
_cell.angle_alpha   90.00
_cell.angle_beta   90.00
_cell.angle_gamma   90.00
#
_symmetry.space_group_name_H-M   'P 1'
#
loop_
_entity.id
_entity.type
_entity.pdbx_description
1 polymer ?
#
loop_
_entity_poly.entity_id
_entity_poly.type
_entity_poly.pdbx_seq_one_letter_code
_entity_poly.pdbx_strand_id
1 'polypeptide(L)'
;CPLPLTTLDFLYNFSQSDLEIVWPCEIRFYWLSLQPFVKFVRFLLSYVTLLIIILGVLLNTISFVILSTPVLCESNLSLYLKALALSDNGALIFNYAVGIAKSHFIFVNNLFMNSKFLCGLNSVTMEFFQFTSTWLVVVLTWTRLFAIMFPFELYGRYNNCSGTIIIVILICLSFIISLTKLYSGGYETDSVFEFIPCQKKIKPWGNAMYFYIALSTWLPLLFIFIGNILLIIHMKKTEKIRCQLTQNFKNKTNKIHHTSRTLFVVSTVYLVLLLPLGIVETLGLYWDIILIKFPDTEAKREIEYIHWLKEKMLLKWCRGLCFHIYHWNFAINFFLYCLTGEKFRSVVMQTLKRYKIIMFSIFSKRFNKYTLCSKYPTHLKSIQSSNVLIKAIAFDEHSISGNVSAENNSIIVAHLTQ
;
A
#
# COMPACT_ATOMS: atom_id res chain seq x y z
N CYS A 1 9.39 -42.36 -17.05
CA CYS A 1 8.38 -41.30 -17.23
C CYS A 1 8.45 -40.75 -18.66
N PRO A 2 7.35 -40.53 -19.39
CA PRO A 2 7.39 -39.94 -20.74
C PRO A 2 7.73 -38.44 -20.76
N LEU A 3 7.56 -37.74 -19.63
CA LEU A 3 7.94 -36.34 -19.50
C LEU A 3 9.38 -36.20 -19.01
N PRO A 4 10.25 -35.47 -19.72
CA PRO A 4 11.62 -35.21 -19.27
C PRO A 4 11.61 -34.26 -18.06
N LEU A 5 12.67 -34.34 -17.24
CA LEU A 5 12.89 -33.42 -16.10
C LEU A 5 12.96 -31.95 -16.52
N THR A 6 13.34 -31.67 -17.78
CA THR A 6 13.37 -30.31 -18.37
C THR A 6 11.99 -29.64 -18.44
N THR A 7 10.90 -30.40 -18.26
CA THR A 7 9.54 -29.86 -18.15
C THR A 7 9.38 -28.98 -16.89
N LEU A 8 10.17 -29.25 -15.84
CA LEU A 8 10.19 -28.48 -14.60
C LEU A 8 11.11 -27.27 -14.79
N ASP A 9 10.54 -26.16 -15.26
CA ASP A 9 11.28 -24.95 -15.66
C ASP A 9 12.03 -24.23 -14.52
N PHE A 10 11.78 -24.62 -13.27
CA PHE A 10 12.47 -24.10 -12.07
C PHE A 10 13.68 -24.95 -11.65
N LEU A 11 13.95 -26.09 -12.32
CA LEU A 11 15.15 -26.89 -12.09
C LEU A 11 16.31 -26.35 -12.91
N TYR A 12 17.32 -25.82 -12.24
CA TYR A 12 18.52 -25.25 -12.88
C TYR A 12 19.73 -26.17 -12.85
N ASN A 13 19.74 -27.18 -11.96
CA ASN A 13 20.84 -28.12 -11.84
C ASN A 13 20.37 -29.56 -12.08
N PHE A 14 20.69 -30.09 -13.27
CA PHE A 14 20.37 -31.46 -13.67
C PHE A 14 21.47 -32.47 -13.31
N SER A 15 22.56 -32.05 -12.66
CA SER A 15 23.71 -32.92 -12.37
C SER A 15 23.53 -33.84 -11.15
N GLN A 16 22.37 -33.79 -10.49
CA GLN A 16 22.11 -34.52 -9.25
C GLN A 16 21.52 -35.90 -9.55
N SER A 17 22.17 -36.96 -9.06
CA SER A 17 21.86 -38.37 -9.38
C SER A 17 20.43 -38.81 -9.03
N ASP A 18 19.80 -38.14 -8.06
CA ASP A 18 18.55 -38.60 -7.45
C ASP A 18 17.32 -37.84 -7.97
N LEU A 19 17.46 -37.03 -9.01
CA LEU A 19 16.38 -36.17 -9.52
C LEU A 19 15.14 -36.94 -9.99
N GLU A 20 15.31 -38.14 -10.55
CA GLU A 20 14.19 -38.98 -10.97
C GLU A 20 13.37 -39.48 -9.78
N ILE A 21 14.00 -39.69 -8.61
CA ILE A 21 13.35 -40.10 -7.36
C ILE A 21 12.67 -38.90 -6.69
N VAL A 22 13.33 -37.74 -6.68
CA VAL A 22 12.81 -36.50 -6.08
C VAL A 22 11.64 -35.93 -6.89
N TRP A 23 11.64 -36.11 -8.21
CA TRP A 23 10.64 -35.56 -9.12
C TRP A 23 9.93 -36.67 -9.91
N PRO A 24 9.04 -37.44 -9.25
CA PRO A 24 8.33 -38.54 -9.88
C PRO A 24 7.40 -38.05 -11.00
N CYS A 25 6.94 -38.99 -11.83
CA CYS A 25 6.29 -38.67 -13.09
C CYS A 25 4.97 -37.90 -12.92
N GLU A 26 4.21 -38.25 -11.88
CA GLU A 26 2.94 -37.67 -11.47
C GLU A 26 3.10 -36.17 -11.16
N ILE A 27 4.27 -35.77 -10.65
CA ILE A 27 4.59 -34.38 -10.33
C ILE A 27 4.86 -33.61 -11.62
N ARG A 28 5.50 -34.22 -12.62
CA ARG A 28 5.73 -33.59 -13.92
C ARG A 28 4.42 -33.35 -14.67
N PHE A 29 3.49 -34.30 -14.62
CA PHE A 29 2.14 -34.12 -15.16
C PHE A 29 1.36 -33.05 -14.40
N TYR A 30 1.43 -33.07 -13.07
CA TYR A 30 0.79 -32.05 -12.24
C TYR A 30 1.34 -30.65 -12.53
N TRP A 31 2.66 -30.52 -12.70
CA TRP A 31 3.31 -29.26 -13.06
C TRP A 31 2.75 -28.68 -14.37
N LEU A 32 2.56 -29.50 -15.41
CA LEU A 32 1.94 -29.07 -16.66
C LEU A 32 0.51 -28.54 -16.43
N SER A 33 -0.27 -29.21 -15.58
CA SER A 33 -1.62 -28.74 -15.23
C SER A 33 -1.62 -27.43 -14.43
N LEU A 34 -0.60 -27.21 -13.60
CA LEU A 34 -0.44 -26.01 -12.78
C LEU A 34 0.14 -24.83 -13.58
N GLN A 35 0.83 -25.10 -14.68
CA GLN A 35 1.56 -24.12 -15.48
C GLN A 35 0.75 -22.87 -15.91
N PRO A 36 -0.55 -22.96 -16.29
CA PRO A 36 -1.34 -21.77 -16.61
C PRO A 36 -1.46 -20.82 -15.42
N PHE A 37 -1.70 -21.35 -14.22
CA PHE A 37 -1.75 -20.57 -12.99
C PHE A 37 -0.39 -19.95 -12.66
N VAL A 38 0.69 -20.73 -12.80
CA VAL A 38 2.07 -20.26 -12.63
C VAL A 38 2.38 -19.07 -13.55
N LYS A 39 2.07 -19.20 -14.84
CA LYS A 39 2.28 -18.14 -15.84
C LYS A 39 1.50 -16.87 -15.49
N PHE A 40 0.26 -17.02 -15.03
CA PHE A 40 -0.55 -15.90 -14.56
C PHE A 40 0.09 -15.19 -13.35
N VAL A 41 0.53 -15.94 -12.33
CA VAL A 41 1.16 -15.36 -11.14
C VAL A 41 2.50 -14.70 -11.48
N ARG A 42 3.34 -15.33 -12.33
CA ARG A 42 4.58 -14.73 -12.85
C ARG A 42 4.31 -13.42 -13.60
N PHE A 43 3.25 -13.37 -14.41
CA PHE A 43 2.85 -12.15 -15.11
C PHE A 43 2.50 -11.02 -14.12
N LEU A 44 1.70 -11.32 -13.09
CA LEU A 44 1.36 -10.36 -12.05
C LEU A 44 2.59 -9.86 -11.29
N LEU A 45 3.45 -10.77 -10.82
CA LEU A 45 4.64 -10.44 -10.04
C LEU A 45 5.71 -9.69 -10.83
N SER A 46 5.79 -9.89 -12.14
CA SER A 46 6.78 -9.21 -12.98
C SER A 46 6.26 -7.87 -13.51
N TYR A 47 5.15 -7.89 -14.25
CA TYR A 47 4.71 -6.73 -15.03
C TYR A 47 3.78 -5.81 -14.22
N VAL A 48 2.79 -6.39 -13.53
CA VAL A 48 1.84 -5.60 -12.74
C VAL A 48 2.54 -5.02 -11.51
N THR A 49 3.41 -5.78 -10.85
CA THR A 49 4.19 -5.24 -9.72
C THR A 49 5.13 -4.11 -10.14
N LEU A 50 5.72 -4.12 -11.35
CA LEU A 50 6.50 -2.98 -11.85
C LEU A 50 5.65 -1.71 -11.95
N LEU A 51 4.42 -1.83 -12.48
CA LEU A 51 3.47 -0.72 -12.53
C LEU A 51 3.08 -0.23 -11.12
N ILE A 52 2.83 -1.15 -10.18
CA ILE A 52 2.55 -0.83 -8.77
C ILE A 52 3.72 -0.06 -8.14
N ILE A 53 4.97 -0.45 -8.41
CA ILE A 53 6.16 0.25 -7.89
C ILE A 53 6.22 1.68 -8.42
N ILE A 54 6.10 1.86 -9.75
CA ILE A 54 6.20 3.19 -10.37
C ILE A 54 5.10 4.12 -9.84
N LEU A 55 3.84 3.65 -9.86
CA LEU A 55 2.71 4.43 -9.37
C LEU A 55 2.80 4.66 -7.86
N GLY A 56 3.10 3.62 -7.08
CA GLY A 56 3.18 3.70 -5.63
C GLY A 56 4.26 4.68 -5.18
N VAL A 57 5.48 4.58 -5.71
CA VAL A 57 6.57 5.50 -5.36
C VAL A 57 6.23 6.94 -5.71
N LEU A 58 5.66 7.17 -6.90
CA LEU A 58 5.22 8.50 -7.32
C LEU A 58 4.14 9.07 -6.37
N LEU A 59 3.08 8.31 -6.12
CA LEU A 59 1.90 8.76 -5.37
C LEU A 59 2.17 8.89 -3.86
N ASN A 60 3.01 8.06 -3.28
CA ASN A 60 3.46 8.21 -1.90
C ASN A 60 4.40 9.41 -1.74
N THR A 61 5.26 9.67 -2.72
CA THR A 61 6.09 10.89 -2.73
C THR A 61 5.21 12.14 -2.78
N ILE A 62 4.20 12.14 -3.66
CA ILE A 62 3.20 13.23 -3.71
C ILE A 62 2.47 13.34 -2.37
N SER A 63 2.05 12.22 -1.77
CA SER A 63 1.40 12.21 -0.45
C SER A 63 2.28 12.87 0.60
N PHE A 64 3.57 12.52 0.66
CA PHE A 64 4.53 13.10 1.59
C PHE A 64 4.67 14.62 1.41
N VAL A 65 4.80 15.09 0.17
CA VAL A 65 4.90 16.53 -0.15
C VAL A 65 3.63 17.27 0.29
N ILE A 66 2.45 16.72 -0.02
CA ILE A 66 1.16 17.33 0.33
C ILE A 66 0.95 17.36 1.84
N LEU A 67 1.24 16.28 2.55
CA LEU A 67 1.18 16.22 4.01
C LEU A 67 2.17 17.18 4.68
N SER A 68 3.25 17.54 3.98
CA SER A 68 4.25 18.51 4.45
C SER A 68 3.86 19.96 4.22
N THR A 69 2.74 20.23 3.55
CA THR A 69 2.21 21.59 3.45
C THR A 69 1.77 22.14 4.82
N PRO A 70 1.95 23.44 5.11
CA PRO A 70 1.64 24.02 6.41
C PRO A 70 0.22 23.74 6.90
N VAL A 71 -0.74 23.71 5.97
CA VAL A 71 -2.17 23.48 6.22
C VAL A 71 -2.46 22.12 6.85
N LEU A 72 -1.64 21.10 6.54
CA LEU A 72 -1.81 19.72 7.03
C LEU A 72 -0.73 19.35 8.08
N CYS A 73 0.39 20.06 8.09
CA CYS A 73 1.56 19.75 8.91
C CYS A 73 1.33 19.87 10.43
N GLU A 74 0.36 20.67 10.87
CA GLU A 74 0.09 20.89 12.30
C GLU A 74 -0.67 19.73 12.98
N SER A 75 -1.09 18.71 12.23
CA SER A 75 -1.79 17.57 12.84
C SER A 75 -0.83 16.45 13.21
N ASN A 76 -0.93 15.92 14.43
CA ASN A 76 -0.24 14.68 14.82
C ASN A 76 -0.48 13.53 13.85
N LEU A 77 -1.65 13.50 13.19
CA LEU A 77 -1.93 12.55 12.12
C LEU A 77 -0.97 12.64 10.94
N SER A 78 -0.69 13.87 10.49
CA SER A 78 0.16 14.11 9.33
C SER A 78 1.55 13.53 9.54
N LEU A 79 2.07 13.58 10.77
CA LEU A 79 3.36 12.96 11.12
C LEU A 79 3.36 11.44 10.85
N TYR A 80 2.36 10.72 11.34
CA TYR A 80 2.25 9.27 11.09
C TYR A 80 2.04 8.93 9.61
N LEU A 81 1.21 9.70 8.90
CA LEU A 81 0.96 9.47 7.48
C LEU A 81 2.20 9.76 6.61
N LYS A 82 3.04 10.73 7.01
CA LYS A 82 4.35 10.98 6.37
C LYS A 82 5.30 9.81 6.59
N ALA A 83 5.40 9.33 7.84
CA ALA A 83 6.20 8.16 8.16
C ALA A 83 5.74 6.92 7.37
N LEU A 84 4.42 6.75 7.25
CA LEU A 84 3.82 5.66 6.46
C LEU A 84 4.19 5.77 4.98
N ALA A 85 4.04 6.94 4.36
CA ALA A 85 4.43 7.16 2.97
C ALA A 85 5.93 6.90 2.71
N LEU A 86 6.80 7.25 3.66
CA LEU A 86 8.23 6.93 3.60
C LEU A 86 8.50 5.44 3.72
N SER A 87 7.86 4.75 4.67
CA SER A 87 8.01 3.31 4.82
C SER A 87 7.46 2.54 3.64
N ASP A 88 6.34 2.99 3.05
CA ASP A 88 5.73 2.39 1.87
C ASP A 88 6.66 2.51 0.66
N ASN A 89 7.27 3.68 0.46
CA ASN A 89 8.30 3.86 -0.57
C ASN A 89 9.49 2.92 -0.35
N GLY A 90 9.96 2.80 0.89
CA GLY A 90 11.03 1.87 1.24
C GLY A 90 10.66 0.41 0.93
N ALA A 91 9.43 -0.02 1.25
CA ALA A 91 8.95 -1.35 0.95
C ALA A 91 8.87 -1.58 -0.57
N LEU A 92 8.32 -0.63 -1.33
CA LEU A 92 8.25 -0.71 -2.79
C LEU A 92 9.63 -0.82 -3.45
N ILE A 93 10.61 -0.06 -2.96
CA ILE A 93 11.96 -0.03 -3.53
C ILE A 93 12.78 -1.25 -3.08
N PHE A 94 12.98 -1.41 -1.78
CA PHE A 94 13.92 -2.39 -1.25
C PHE A 94 13.37 -3.82 -1.25
N ASN A 95 12.04 -4.00 -1.16
CA ASN A 95 11.43 -5.31 -1.29
C ASN A 95 11.12 -5.65 -2.75
N TYR A 96 10.25 -4.88 -3.38
CA TYR A 96 9.70 -5.28 -4.68
C TYR A 96 10.60 -4.92 -5.86
N ALA A 97 11.12 -3.69 -5.93
CA ALA A 97 11.96 -3.29 -7.06
C ALA A 97 13.27 -4.08 -7.08
N VAL A 98 13.92 -4.25 -5.92
CA VAL A 98 15.11 -5.10 -5.82
C VAL A 98 14.77 -6.57 -6.05
N GLY A 99 13.62 -7.07 -5.56
CA GLY A 99 13.16 -8.43 -5.81
C GLY A 99 12.99 -8.75 -7.31
N ILE A 100 12.31 -7.87 -8.05
CA ILE A 100 12.17 -7.96 -9.51
C ILE A 100 13.53 -7.84 -10.18
N ALA A 101 14.38 -6.90 -9.77
CA ALA A 101 15.69 -6.72 -10.38
C ALA A 101 16.57 -7.97 -10.23
N LYS A 102 16.55 -8.63 -9.07
CA LYS A 102 17.24 -9.90 -8.84
C LYS A 102 16.65 -11.07 -9.63
N SER A 103 15.34 -11.05 -9.87
CA SER A 103 14.64 -12.07 -10.66
C SER A 103 15.00 -11.98 -12.15
N HIS A 104 14.96 -10.78 -12.72
CA HIS A 104 15.12 -10.56 -14.17
C HIS A 104 16.57 -10.37 -14.61
N PHE A 105 17.44 -9.82 -13.75
CA PHE A 105 18.82 -9.52 -14.11
C PHE A 105 19.80 -10.41 -13.36
N ILE A 106 20.36 -11.40 -14.08
CA ILE A 106 21.36 -12.35 -13.55
C ILE A 106 22.56 -11.62 -12.92
N PHE A 107 23.03 -10.54 -13.56
CA PHE A 107 24.12 -9.72 -13.01
C PHE A 107 23.78 -9.14 -11.62
N VAL A 108 22.55 -8.64 -11.44
CA VAL A 108 22.09 -8.11 -10.16
C VAL A 108 22.04 -9.24 -9.13
N ASN A 109 21.45 -10.39 -9.49
CA ASN A 109 21.42 -11.54 -8.58
C ASN A 109 22.83 -11.97 -8.15
N ASN A 110 23.77 -12.07 -9.08
CA ASN A 110 25.16 -12.42 -8.82
C ASN A 110 25.86 -11.41 -7.90
N LEU A 111 25.58 -10.12 -8.04
CA LEU A 111 26.10 -9.07 -7.16
C LEU A 111 25.68 -9.29 -5.70
N PHE A 112 24.41 -9.66 -5.46
CA PHE A 112 23.92 -10.00 -4.13
C PHE A 112 24.46 -11.34 -3.62
N MET A 113 24.60 -12.34 -4.49
CA MET A 113 25.15 -13.66 -4.12
C MET A 113 26.62 -13.60 -3.73
N ASN A 114 27.41 -12.77 -4.43
CA ASN A 114 28.85 -12.63 -4.21
C ASN A 114 29.19 -11.73 -3.01
N SER A 115 28.27 -10.88 -2.57
CA SER A 115 28.48 -9.96 -1.45
C SER A 115 27.59 -10.28 -0.25
N LYS A 116 28.20 -10.85 0.80
CA LYS A 116 27.54 -11.12 2.09
C LYS A 116 26.90 -9.86 2.68
N PHE A 117 27.59 -8.72 2.55
CA PHE A 117 27.10 -7.43 3.04
C PHE A 117 25.83 -6.99 2.32
N LEU A 118 25.83 -6.99 0.99
CA LEU A 118 24.66 -6.58 0.20
C LEU A 118 23.47 -7.52 0.42
N CYS A 119 23.73 -8.83 0.49
CA CYS A 119 22.68 -9.80 0.80
C CYS A 119 22.06 -9.57 2.18
N GLY A 120 22.91 -9.42 3.21
CA GLY A 120 22.47 -9.18 4.58
C GLY A 120 21.67 -7.89 4.71
N LEU A 121 22.21 -6.79 4.17
CA LEU A 121 21.57 -5.47 4.18
C LEU A 121 20.24 -5.48 3.42
N ASN A 122 20.17 -6.13 2.26
CA ASN A 122 18.93 -6.29 1.51
C ASN A 122 17.88 -7.04 2.32
N SER A 123 18.26 -8.15 2.96
CA SER A 123 17.34 -8.93 3.80
C SER A 123 16.80 -8.13 4.99
N VAL A 124 17.63 -7.29 5.61
CA VAL A 124 17.23 -6.43 6.74
C VAL A 124 16.34 -5.28 6.26
N THR A 125 16.70 -4.61 5.17
CA THR A 125 15.95 -3.45 4.65
C THR A 125 14.57 -3.84 4.11
N MET A 126 14.48 -4.98 3.41
CA MET A 126 13.21 -5.59 3.00
C MET A 126 12.25 -5.73 4.18
N GLU A 127 12.73 -6.36 5.25
CA GLU A 127 11.95 -6.60 6.46
C GLU A 127 11.58 -5.28 7.17
N PHE A 128 12.57 -4.40 7.33
CA PHE A 128 12.42 -3.17 8.10
C PHE A 128 11.30 -2.27 7.59
N PHE A 129 11.27 -2.03 6.27
CA PHE A 129 10.27 -1.15 5.68
C PHE A 129 8.87 -1.79 5.66
N GLN A 130 8.78 -3.07 5.32
CA GLN A 130 7.50 -3.80 5.35
C GLN A 130 6.91 -3.85 6.77
N PHE A 131 7.75 -4.17 7.75
CA PHE A 131 7.35 -4.27 9.15
C PHE A 131 6.95 -2.89 9.70
N THR A 132 7.75 -1.86 9.43
CA THR A 132 7.46 -0.49 9.88
C THR A 132 6.15 0.02 9.31
N SER A 133 5.89 -0.16 8.01
CA SER A 133 4.62 0.24 7.38
C SER A 133 3.43 -0.49 8.01
N THR A 134 3.53 -1.80 8.19
CA THR A 134 2.49 -2.62 8.83
C THR A 134 2.10 -2.11 10.21
N TRP A 135 3.10 -1.89 11.07
CA TRP A 135 2.87 -1.49 12.44
C TRP A 135 2.53 0.00 12.59
N LEU A 136 2.90 0.85 11.62
CA LEU A 136 2.41 2.22 11.56
C LEU A 136 0.89 2.25 11.37
N VAL A 137 0.32 1.37 10.55
CA VAL A 137 -1.15 1.26 10.40
C VAL A 137 -1.81 0.82 11.71
N VAL A 138 -1.21 -0.11 12.44
CA VAL A 138 -1.69 -0.53 13.77
C VAL A 138 -1.68 0.66 14.74
N VAL A 139 -0.53 1.31 14.89
CA VAL A 139 -0.38 2.46 15.80
C VAL A 139 -1.33 3.60 15.42
N LEU A 140 -1.51 3.88 14.13
CA LEU A 140 -2.47 4.86 13.62
C LEU A 140 -3.90 4.55 14.06
N THR A 141 -4.31 3.29 13.94
CA THR A 141 -5.66 2.83 14.32
C THR A 141 -5.89 3.04 15.82
N TRP A 142 -4.94 2.61 16.65
CA TRP A 142 -5.05 2.72 18.11
C TRP A 142 -4.93 4.17 18.61
N THR A 143 -4.04 4.97 18.02
CA THR A 143 -3.93 6.40 18.34
C THR A 143 -5.27 7.11 18.08
N ARG A 144 -5.98 6.74 17.02
CA ARG A 144 -7.32 7.30 16.75
C ARG A 144 -8.36 6.81 17.73
N LEU A 145 -8.34 5.53 18.07
CA LEU A 145 -9.24 4.98 19.07
C LEU A 145 -9.11 5.74 20.40
N PHE A 146 -7.88 5.91 20.89
CA PHE A 146 -7.62 6.66 22.13
C PHE A 146 -8.06 8.11 22.03
N ALA A 147 -7.85 8.77 20.88
CA ALA A 147 -8.31 10.14 20.67
C ALA A 147 -9.85 10.30 20.71
N ILE A 148 -10.61 9.25 20.34
CA ILE A 148 -12.08 9.25 20.40
C ILE A 148 -12.57 8.84 21.79
N MET A 149 -11.92 7.87 22.44
CA MET A 149 -12.31 7.38 23.76
C MET A 149 -12.03 8.39 24.87
N PHE A 150 -10.92 9.13 24.78
CA PHE A 150 -10.44 10.02 25.84
C PHE A 150 -10.31 11.48 25.34
N PRO A 151 -11.42 12.16 25.03
CA PRO A 151 -11.37 13.52 24.46
C PRO A 151 -10.81 14.58 25.42
N PHE A 152 -10.86 14.37 26.75
CA PHE A 152 -10.53 15.37 27.77
C PHE A 152 -9.11 15.26 28.36
N GLU A 153 -8.54 14.06 28.50
CA GLU A 153 -7.15 13.89 28.98
C GLU A 153 -6.09 14.33 27.97
N LEU A 154 -6.49 14.55 26.71
CA LEU A 154 -5.59 14.88 25.60
C LEU A 154 -5.41 16.39 25.37
N TYR A 155 -6.20 17.25 26.00
CA TYR A 155 -6.13 18.71 25.76
C TYR A 155 -4.97 19.38 26.53
N GLY A 156 -4.40 18.72 27.53
CA GLY A 156 -3.29 19.26 28.34
C GLY A 156 -1.92 18.63 28.11
N ARG A 157 -1.81 17.47 27.44
CA ARG A 157 -0.57 16.66 27.46
C ARG A 157 -0.11 16.08 26.13
N TYR A 158 -0.82 16.32 25.02
CA TYR A 158 -0.45 15.80 23.70
C TYR A 158 0.40 16.80 22.90
N ASN A 159 1.63 17.01 23.37
CA ASN A 159 2.66 17.73 22.62
C ASN A 159 3.08 16.86 21.41
N ASN A 160 3.42 17.46 20.26
CA ASN A 160 3.89 16.74 19.05
C ASN A 160 5.06 15.77 19.33
N CYS A 161 5.77 16.01 20.43
CA CYS A 161 6.81 15.12 20.96
C CYS A 161 6.31 13.71 21.28
N SER A 162 5.08 13.53 21.80
CA SER A 162 4.56 12.19 22.15
C SER A 162 4.38 11.30 20.91
N GLY A 163 3.78 11.84 19.84
CA GLY A 163 3.63 11.11 18.58
C GLY A 163 4.97 10.78 17.92
N THR A 164 5.92 11.72 17.98
CA THR A 164 7.29 11.50 17.47
C THR A 164 8.00 10.39 18.24
N ILE A 165 7.92 10.38 19.57
CA ILE A 165 8.52 9.33 20.42
C ILE A 165 7.95 7.95 20.06
N ILE A 166 6.64 7.83 19.87
CA ILE A 166 5.99 6.55 19.49
C ILE A 166 6.53 6.05 18.14
N ILE A 167 6.65 6.93 17.15
CA ILE A 167 7.18 6.56 15.82
C ILE A 167 8.65 6.14 15.92
N VAL A 168 9.47 6.87 16.68
CA VAL A 168 10.89 6.55 16.88
C VAL A 168 11.03 5.19 17.58
N ILE A 169 10.28 4.94 18.64
CA ILE A 169 10.28 3.64 19.33
C ILE A 169 9.88 2.53 18.35
N LEU A 170 8.84 2.75 17.55
CA LEU A 170 8.39 1.78 16.56
C LEU A 170 9.47 1.49 15.51
N ILE A 171 10.13 2.53 14.99
CA ILE A 171 11.24 2.39 14.02
C ILE A 171 12.39 1.60 14.65
N CYS A 172 12.79 1.92 15.88
CA CYS A 172 13.84 1.20 16.60
C CYS A 172 13.48 -0.27 16.81
N LEU A 173 12.25 -0.58 17.26
CA LEU A 173 11.78 -1.95 17.43
C LEU A 173 11.76 -2.71 16.11
N SER A 174 11.25 -2.07 15.05
CA SER A 174 11.21 -2.64 13.69
C SER A 174 12.61 -2.97 13.20
N PHE A 175 13.58 -2.08 13.45
CA PHE A 175 14.98 -2.29 13.08
C PHE A 175 15.59 -3.47 13.85
N ILE A 176 15.39 -3.55 15.17
CA ILE A 176 15.87 -4.66 16.01
C ILE A 176 15.32 -6.00 15.52
N ILE A 177 14.01 -6.07 15.24
CA ILE A 177 13.37 -7.28 14.71
C ILE A 177 13.95 -7.62 13.33
N SER A 178 14.18 -6.63 12.48
CA SER A 178 14.72 -6.84 11.13
C SER A 178 16.16 -7.33 11.14
N LEU A 179 16.97 -6.97 12.13
CA LEU A 179 18.34 -7.49 12.29
C LEU A 179 18.37 -9.02 12.48
N THR A 180 17.29 -9.64 12.95
CA THR A 180 17.21 -11.10 13.06
C THR A 180 17.38 -11.80 11.69
N LYS A 181 17.05 -11.12 10.59
CA LYS A 181 17.23 -11.61 9.21
C LYS A 181 18.69 -11.73 8.78
N LEU A 182 19.64 -11.18 9.54
CA LEU A 182 21.07 -11.42 9.30
C LEU A 182 21.47 -12.88 9.59
N TYR A 183 20.80 -13.52 10.56
CA TYR A 183 21.12 -14.86 11.04
C TYR A 183 20.08 -15.90 10.64
N SER A 184 18.81 -15.49 10.64
CA SER A 184 17.66 -16.36 10.37
C SER A 184 17.27 -16.31 8.89
N GLY A 185 17.17 -17.48 8.26
CA GLY A 185 16.55 -17.64 6.96
C GLY A 185 15.03 -17.60 7.05
N GLY A 186 14.35 -17.39 5.92
CA GLY A 186 12.97 -17.84 5.81
C GLY A 186 12.91 -19.38 5.92
N TYR A 187 11.70 -19.91 6.06
CA TYR A 187 11.46 -21.35 5.89
C TYR A 187 11.60 -21.81 4.45
N GLU A 188 11.42 -20.86 3.53
CA GLU A 188 11.45 -21.06 2.10
C GLU A 188 12.87 -21.30 1.59
N THR A 189 12.95 -22.20 0.61
CA THR A 189 14.18 -22.47 -0.13
C THR A 189 14.35 -21.56 -1.34
N ASP A 190 13.26 -20.98 -1.86
CA ASP A 190 13.25 -20.04 -2.99
C ASP A 190 12.40 -18.81 -2.67
N SER A 191 12.73 -17.66 -3.27
CA SER A 191 11.88 -16.47 -3.20
C SER A 191 10.59 -16.63 -4.03
N VAL A 192 9.53 -15.91 -3.63
CA VAL A 192 8.33 -15.67 -4.45
C VAL A 192 8.69 -15.08 -5.83
N PHE A 193 9.77 -14.30 -5.93
CA PHE A 193 10.28 -13.76 -7.19
C PHE A 193 11.27 -14.71 -7.90
N GLU A 194 11.32 -15.98 -7.50
CA GLU A 194 12.11 -17.05 -8.14
C GLU A 194 13.63 -16.82 -8.21
N PHE A 195 14.18 -15.87 -7.44
CA PHE A 195 15.63 -15.74 -7.27
C PHE A 195 16.14 -16.64 -6.14
N ILE A 196 17.39 -17.09 -6.29
CA ILE A 196 18.08 -17.92 -5.30
C ILE A 196 18.37 -17.08 -4.05
N PRO A 197 17.97 -17.51 -2.84
CA PRO A 197 18.30 -16.78 -1.62
C PRO A 197 19.81 -16.82 -1.39
N CYS A 198 20.36 -15.69 -0.99
CA CYS A 198 21.79 -15.61 -0.75
C CYS A 198 22.15 -16.21 0.62
N GLN A 199 23.10 -17.15 0.57
CA GLN A 199 23.61 -17.99 1.65
C GLN A 199 22.60 -19.01 2.22
N LYS A 200 23.11 -20.20 2.58
CA LYS A 200 22.38 -21.16 3.41
C LYS A 200 22.27 -20.58 4.83
N LYS A 201 21.23 -19.78 5.08
CA LYS A 201 20.92 -19.29 6.42
C LYS A 201 20.35 -20.43 7.28
N ILE A 202 20.54 -20.32 8.59
CA ILE A 202 19.96 -21.29 9.52
C ILE A 202 18.44 -21.13 9.46
N LYS A 203 17.71 -22.22 9.20
CA LYS A 203 16.26 -22.21 9.31
C LYS A 203 15.91 -22.02 10.79
N PRO A 204 15.18 -20.96 11.17
CA PRO A 204 14.78 -20.75 12.55
C PRO A 204 13.96 -21.96 13.03
N TRP A 205 14.26 -22.43 14.24
CA TRP A 205 13.62 -23.62 14.80
C TRP A 205 12.21 -23.29 15.29
N GLY A 206 11.22 -24.06 14.86
CA GLY A 206 9.83 -24.12 15.35
C GLY A 206 9.28 -22.80 15.91
N ASN A 207 9.36 -22.65 17.24
CA ASN A 207 8.77 -21.55 18.03
C ASN A 207 9.13 -20.14 17.52
N ALA A 208 10.38 -19.91 17.11
CA ALA A 208 10.80 -18.60 16.61
C ALA A 208 10.09 -18.22 15.30
N MET A 209 9.76 -19.22 14.48
CA MET A 209 9.09 -19.00 13.20
C MET A 209 7.59 -18.75 13.38
N TYR A 210 6.92 -19.48 14.28
CA TYR A 210 5.53 -19.20 14.64
C TYR A 210 5.38 -17.76 15.17
N PHE A 211 6.29 -17.35 16.05
CA PHE A 211 6.31 -15.98 16.57
C PHE A 211 6.50 -14.95 15.46
N TYR A 212 7.42 -15.20 14.53
CA TYR A 212 7.67 -14.30 13.40
C TYR A 212 6.45 -14.14 12.49
N ILE A 213 5.79 -15.24 12.10
CA ILE A 213 4.57 -15.18 11.28
C ILE A 213 3.45 -14.48 12.03
N ALA A 214 3.26 -14.81 13.31
CA ALA A 214 2.29 -14.12 14.15
C ALA A 214 2.55 -12.61 14.20
N LEU A 215 3.80 -12.19 14.38
CA LEU A 215 4.18 -10.78 14.47
C LEU A 215 4.04 -10.02 13.13
N SER A 216 4.27 -10.71 12.01
CA SER A 216 4.25 -10.09 10.68
C SER A 216 2.85 -10.07 10.05
N THR A 217 1.95 -10.97 10.46
CA THR A 217 0.62 -11.14 9.84
C THR A 217 -0.51 -11.06 10.88
N TRP A 218 -0.63 -12.06 11.76
CA TRP A 218 -1.79 -12.24 12.63
C TRP A 218 -1.96 -11.19 13.73
N LEU A 219 -0.88 -10.74 14.37
CA LEU A 219 -0.94 -9.70 15.39
C LEU A 219 -1.39 -8.36 14.78
N PRO A 220 -0.80 -7.85 13.68
CA PRO A 220 -1.34 -6.70 12.97
C PRO A 220 -2.82 -6.85 12.61
N LEU A 221 -3.23 -8.00 12.05
CA LEU A 221 -4.63 -8.27 11.72
C LEU A 221 -5.54 -8.18 12.94
N LEU A 222 -5.15 -8.81 14.05
CA LEU A 222 -5.91 -8.83 15.30
C LEU A 222 -6.04 -7.43 15.90
N PHE A 223 -4.93 -6.70 16.01
CA PHE A 223 -4.95 -5.34 16.56
C PHE A 223 -5.74 -4.36 15.70
N ILE A 224 -5.66 -4.47 14.37
CA ILE A 224 -6.43 -3.63 13.45
C ILE A 224 -7.92 -3.99 13.54
N PHE A 225 -8.26 -5.29 13.54
CA PHE A 225 -9.63 -5.75 13.62
C PHE A 225 -10.30 -5.27 14.91
N ILE A 226 -9.68 -5.52 16.06
CA ILE A 226 -10.19 -5.07 17.37
C ILE A 226 -10.28 -3.54 17.40
N GLY A 227 -9.22 -2.84 16.96
CA GLY A 227 -9.18 -1.39 16.93
C GLY A 227 -10.31 -0.78 16.09
N ASN A 228 -10.58 -1.35 14.92
CA ASN A 228 -11.65 -0.91 14.02
C ASN A 228 -13.06 -1.16 14.60
N ILE A 229 -13.29 -2.33 15.23
CA ILE A 229 -14.56 -2.62 15.89
C ILE A 229 -14.82 -1.63 17.03
N LEU A 230 -13.82 -1.40 17.90
CA LEU A 230 -13.93 -0.45 18.99
C LEU A 230 -14.14 0.98 18.46
N LEU A 231 -13.45 1.36 17.39
CA LEU A 231 -13.61 2.67 16.76
C LEU A 231 -15.05 2.88 16.26
N ILE A 232 -15.65 1.88 15.61
CA ILE A 232 -17.06 1.94 15.19
C ILE A 232 -18.00 2.10 16.39
N ILE A 233 -17.83 1.27 17.43
CA ILE A 233 -18.68 1.29 18.62
C ILE A 233 -18.64 2.67 19.28
N HIS A 234 -17.43 3.20 19.50
CA HIS A 234 -17.26 4.50 20.13
C HIS A 234 -17.73 5.66 19.25
N MET A 235 -17.52 5.60 17.93
CA MET A 235 -18.07 6.61 17.01
C MET A 235 -19.59 6.67 17.06
N LYS A 236 -20.28 5.51 17.07
CA LYS A 236 -21.75 5.44 17.19
C LYS A 236 -22.23 5.95 18.55
N LYS A 237 -21.54 5.60 19.64
CA LYS A 237 -21.86 6.09 20.99
C LYS A 237 -21.74 7.61 21.07
N THR A 238 -20.64 8.18 20.58
CA THR A 238 -20.41 9.63 20.55
C THR A 238 -21.45 10.34 19.68
N GLU A 239 -21.87 9.74 18.57
CA GLU A 239 -22.94 10.29 17.73
C GLU A 239 -24.30 10.30 18.43
N LYS A 240 -24.66 9.22 19.15
CA LYS A 240 -25.91 9.17 19.93
C LYS A 240 -25.95 10.24 21.01
N ILE A 241 -24.86 10.39 21.77
CA ILE A 241 -24.71 11.43 22.79
C ILE A 241 -24.81 12.82 22.15
N ARG A 242 -24.25 13.01 20.95
CA ARG A 242 -24.31 14.27 20.19
C ARG A 242 -25.73 14.64 19.76
N CYS A 243 -26.53 13.67 19.32
CA CYS A 243 -27.93 13.91 18.94
C CYS A 243 -28.79 14.34 20.13
N GLN A 244 -28.42 13.92 21.35
CA GLN A 244 -29.06 14.34 22.61
C GLN A 244 -28.50 15.68 23.13
N LEU A 245 -27.20 15.90 22.85
CA LEU A 245 -26.33 17.08 23.04
C LEU A 245 -26.91 18.47 22.79
N THR A 246 -26.80 18.92 21.53
CA THR A 246 -27.26 20.23 21.00
C THR A 246 -26.85 20.43 19.54
N GLN A 247 -27.62 21.25 18.82
CA GLN A 247 -27.38 21.75 17.44
C GLN A 247 -26.12 22.63 17.28
N ASN A 248 -25.52 23.15 18.36
CA ASN A 248 -24.47 24.19 18.32
C ASN A 248 -23.01 23.69 18.33
N PHE A 249 -22.74 22.40 18.57
CA PHE A 249 -21.36 21.85 18.59
C PHE A 249 -20.87 21.28 17.24
N LYS A 250 -21.58 21.52 16.13
CA LYS A 250 -21.36 20.88 14.82
C LYS A 250 -19.94 21.07 14.23
N ASN A 251 -19.29 22.22 14.42
CA ASN A 251 -18.11 22.56 13.60
C ASN A 251 -16.78 21.90 14.04
N LYS A 252 -16.51 21.74 15.33
CA LYS A 252 -15.21 21.22 15.82
C LYS A 252 -15.13 19.69 15.75
N THR A 253 -16.24 18.98 15.93
CA THR A 253 -16.33 17.51 15.95
C THR A 253 -16.50 16.89 14.55
N ASN A 254 -17.11 17.58 13.58
CA ASN A 254 -17.15 17.13 12.18
C ASN A 254 -15.75 16.88 11.60
N LYS A 255 -14.75 17.68 12.00
CA LYS A 255 -13.34 17.55 11.61
C LYS A 255 -12.69 16.25 12.14
N ILE A 256 -13.10 15.78 13.33
CA ILE A 256 -12.60 14.53 13.94
C ILE A 256 -13.23 13.32 13.22
N HIS A 257 -14.55 13.32 13.01
CA HIS A 257 -15.26 12.24 12.32
C HIS A 257 -14.74 11.99 10.90
N HIS A 258 -14.48 13.07 10.14
CA HIS A 258 -13.97 12.95 8.77
C HIS A 258 -12.57 12.30 8.71
N THR A 259 -11.72 12.61 9.69
CA THR A 259 -10.36 12.09 9.78
C THR A 259 -10.35 10.62 10.21
N SER A 260 -11.26 10.24 11.13
CA SER A 260 -11.46 8.85 11.55
C SER A 260 -12.00 7.97 10.43
N ARG A 261 -12.83 8.53 9.52
CA ARG A 261 -13.31 7.81 8.32
C ARG A 261 -12.17 7.41 7.40
N THR A 262 -11.22 8.31 7.13
CA THR A 262 -10.05 8.00 6.29
C THR A 262 -9.24 6.85 6.87
N LEU A 263 -8.96 6.91 8.17
CA LEU A 263 -8.11 5.91 8.82
C LEU A 263 -8.80 4.56 8.95
N PHE A 264 -10.11 4.56 9.21
CA PHE A 264 -10.91 3.35 9.18
C PHE A 264 -10.87 2.66 7.81
N VAL A 265 -10.97 3.42 6.71
CA VAL A 265 -10.89 2.84 5.37
C VAL A 265 -9.50 2.28 5.10
N VAL A 266 -8.45 3.05 5.42
CA VAL A 266 -7.06 2.61 5.24
C VAL A 266 -6.76 1.33 6.03
N SER A 267 -7.15 1.28 7.31
CA SER A 267 -6.94 0.10 8.16
C SER A 267 -7.78 -1.10 7.73
N THR A 268 -9.01 -0.88 7.25
CA THR A 268 -9.88 -1.95 6.74
C THR A 268 -9.34 -2.54 5.44
N VAL A 269 -8.91 -1.71 4.50
CA VAL A 269 -8.29 -2.18 3.26
C VAL A 269 -7.01 -2.95 3.58
N TYR A 270 -6.21 -2.47 4.53
CA TYR A 270 -5.02 -3.17 4.99
C TYR A 270 -5.32 -4.58 5.51
N LEU A 271 -6.35 -4.71 6.35
CA LEU A 271 -6.81 -6.00 6.88
C LEU A 271 -7.21 -6.96 5.75
N VAL A 272 -8.03 -6.49 4.80
CA VAL A 272 -8.52 -7.31 3.68
C VAL A 272 -7.38 -7.78 2.79
N LEU A 273 -6.39 -6.93 2.52
CA LEU A 273 -5.26 -7.27 1.65
C LEU A 273 -4.18 -8.12 2.36
N LEU A 274 -4.04 -8.03 3.68
CA LEU A 274 -3.09 -8.84 4.45
C LEU A 274 -3.64 -10.23 4.84
N LEU A 275 -4.95 -10.36 5.05
CA LEU A 275 -5.57 -11.61 5.52
C LEU A 275 -5.25 -12.84 4.66
N PRO A 276 -5.39 -12.81 3.31
CA PRO A 276 -5.09 -13.96 2.47
C PRO A 276 -3.63 -14.41 2.59
N LEU A 277 -2.70 -13.46 2.71
CA LEU A 277 -1.29 -13.76 2.90
C LEU A 277 -1.07 -14.48 4.23
N GLY A 278 -1.63 -13.98 5.34
CA GLY A 278 -1.51 -14.64 6.65
C GLY A 278 -2.03 -16.07 6.67
N ILE A 279 -3.14 -16.35 5.98
CA ILE A 279 -3.69 -17.71 5.83
C ILE A 279 -2.70 -18.61 5.09
N VAL A 280 -2.24 -18.20 3.91
CA VAL A 280 -1.35 -19.03 3.08
C VAL A 280 0.02 -19.22 3.71
N GLU A 281 0.58 -18.21 4.40
CA GLU A 281 1.84 -18.37 5.14
C GLU A 281 1.71 -19.40 6.27
N THR A 282 0.58 -19.40 6.97
CA THR A 282 0.31 -20.36 8.05
C THR A 282 0.15 -21.78 7.52
N LEU A 283 -0.58 -21.95 6.41
CA LEU A 283 -0.70 -23.23 5.74
C LEU A 283 0.65 -23.72 5.22
N GLY A 284 1.45 -22.84 4.62
CA GLY A 284 2.80 -23.16 4.14
C GLY A 284 3.73 -23.60 5.27
N LEU A 285 3.73 -22.89 6.40
CA LEU A 285 4.47 -23.26 7.61
C LEU A 285 4.08 -24.66 8.11
N TYR A 286 2.77 -24.93 8.20
CA TYR A 286 2.26 -26.23 8.63
C TYR A 286 2.72 -27.35 7.69
N TRP A 287 2.66 -27.10 6.38
CA TRP A 287 3.05 -28.07 5.35
C TRP A 287 4.55 -28.34 5.28
N ASP A 288 5.38 -27.30 5.47
CA ASP A 288 6.84 -27.38 5.36
C ASP A 288 7.56 -27.81 6.65
N ILE A 289 6.91 -27.72 7.81
CA ILE A 289 7.52 -28.05 9.11
C ILE A 289 6.87 -29.26 9.76
N ILE A 290 5.54 -29.35 9.77
CA ILE A 290 4.82 -30.40 10.52
C ILE A 290 4.59 -31.63 9.63
N LEU A 291 4.20 -31.40 8.37
CA LEU A 291 3.84 -32.48 7.44
C LEU A 291 4.97 -32.88 6.48
N ILE A 292 6.23 -32.63 6.82
CA ILE A 292 7.34 -32.94 5.92
C ILE A 292 7.37 -34.44 5.57
N LYS A 293 7.44 -34.73 4.26
CA LYS A 293 7.57 -36.09 3.71
C LYS A 293 8.81 -36.17 2.85
N PHE A 294 9.44 -37.35 2.83
CA PHE A 294 10.64 -37.64 2.07
C PHE A 294 10.34 -38.69 1.00
N PRO A 295 11.07 -38.69 -0.13
CA PRO A 295 10.93 -39.73 -1.12
C PRO A 295 11.28 -41.09 -0.50
N ASP A 296 10.46 -42.10 -0.81
CA ASP A 296 10.58 -43.45 -0.29
C ASP A 296 10.18 -44.44 -1.39
N THR A 297 10.77 -45.63 -1.38
CA THR A 297 10.48 -46.71 -2.33
C THR A 297 9.25 -47.53 -1.95
N GLU A 298 8.74 -47.38 -0.72
CA GLU A 298 7.50 -48.02 -0.29
C GLU A 298 6.28 -47.33 -0.93
N ALA A 299 5.48 -48.07 -1.71
CA ALA A 299 4.37 -47.52 -2.51
C ALA A 299 3.41 -46.61 -1.73
N LYS A 300 3.10 -46.94 -0.46
CA LYS A 300 2.23 -46.09 0.37
C LYS A 300 2.86 -44.74 0.69
N ARG A 301 4.15 -44.73 1.04
CA ARG A 301 4.89 -43.51 1.39
C ARG A 301 5.22 -42.67 0.17
N GLU A 302 5.44 -43.31 -0.97
CA GLU A 302 5.60 -42.65 -2.26
C GLU A 302 4.34 -41.83 -2.61
N ILE A 303 3.15 -42.41 -2.47
CA ILE A 303 1.87 -41.70 -2.70
C ILE A 303 1.73 -40.50 -1.75
N GLU A 304 2.06 -40.68 -0.46
CA GLU A 304 2.04 -39.58 0.53
C GLU A 304 3.01 -38.46 0.17
N TYR A 305 4.23 -38.81 -0.29
CA TYR A 305 5.23 -37.85 -0.74
C TYR A 305 4.79 -37.08 -1.98
N ILE A 306 4.22 -37.78 -2.97
CA ILE A 306 3.68 -37.16 -4.20
C ILE A 306 2.57 -36.17 -3.83
N HIS A 307 1.64 -36.58 -2.97
CA HIS A 307 0.57 -35.69 -2.49
C HIS A 307 1.14 -34.45 -1.78
N TRP A 308 2.09 -34.65 -0.86
CA TRP A 308 2.78 -33.56 -0.17
C TRP A 308 3.43 -32.58 -1.16
N LEU A 309 4.11 -33.09 -2.20
CA LEU A 309 4.83 -32.27 -3.17
C LEU A 309 3.89 -31.48 -4.09
N LYS A 310 2.76 -32.07 -4.51
CA LYS A 310 1.71 -31.36 -5.29
C LYS A 310 1.16 -30.16 -4.52
N GLU A 311 0.74 -30.37 -3.28
CA GLU A 311 0.20 -29.31 -2.43
C GLU A 311 1.25 -28.25 -2.13
N LYS A 312 2.50 -28.65 -1.88
CA LYS A 312 3.60 -27.72 -1.68
C LYS A 312 3.82 -26.82 -2.91
N MET A 313 3.78 -27.38 -4.11
CA MET A 313 3.88 -26.61 -5.35
C MET A 313 2.73 -25.62 -5.49
N LEU A 314 1.50 -26.05 -5.23
CA LEU A 314 0.32 -25.18 -5.28
C LEU A 314 0.43 -24.03 -4.26
N LEU A 315 0.76 -24.35 -3.00
CA LEU A 315 0.90 -23.37 -1.92
C LEU A 315 1.96 -22.32 -2.22
N LYS A 316 3.10 -22.69 -2.84
CA LYS A 316 4.12 -21.73 -3.30
C LYS A 316 3.52 -20.66 -4.22
N TRP A 317 2.69 -21.06 -5.19
CA TRP A 317 2.11 -20.14 -6.16
C TRP A 317 0.90 -19.37 -5.61
N CYS A 318 0.08 -20.00 -4.76
CA CYS A 318 -0.95 -19.30 -4.00
C CYS A 318 -0.35 -18.21 -3.11
N ARG A 319 0.78 -18.49 -2.45
CA ARG A 319 1.52 -17.49 -1.66
C ARG A 319 1.98 -16.34 -2.55
N GLY A 320 2.53 -16.63 -3.74
CA GLY A 320 2.92 -15.61 -4.70
C GLY A 320 1.77 -14.69 -5.11
N LEU A 321 0.59 -15.25 -5.34
CA LEU A 321 -0.63 -14.47 -5.62
C LEU A 321 -1.05 -13.61 -4.43
N CYS A 322 -1.15 -14.18 -3.23
CA CYS A 322 -1.55 -13.45 -2.02
C CYS A 322 -0.53 -12.36 -1.64
N PHE A 323 0.76 -12.63 -1.85
CA PHE A 323 1.83 -11.66 -1.70
C PHE A 323 1.64 -10.50 -2.68
N HIS A 324 1.38 -10.77 -3.96
CA HIS A 324 1.05 -9.73 -4.95
C HIS A 324 -0.16 -8.87 -4.54
N ILE A 325 -1.22 -9.48 -4.03
CA ILE A 325 -2.41 -8.77 -3.52
C ILE A 325 -2.03 -7.84 -2.36
N TYR A 326 -1.24 -8.34 -1.41
CA TYR A 326 -0.76 -7.56 -0.28
C TYR A 326 0.06 -6.33 -0.70
N HIS A 327 0.79 -6.38 -1.81
CA HIS A 327 1.62 -5.25 -2.28
C HIS A 327 0.82 -3.97 -2.57
N TRP A 328 -0.45 -4.12 -2.94
CA TRP A 328 -1.32 -2.98 -3.18
C TRP A 328 -1.46 -2.07 -1.95
N ASN A 329 -1.30 -2.62 -0.72
CA ASN A 329 -1.30 -1.82 0.51
C ASN A 329 -0.30 -0.67 0.50
N PHE A 330 0.85 -0.86 -0.17
CA PHE A 330 1.90 0.16 -0.21
C PHE A 330 1.69 1.20 -1.32
N ALA A 331 0.75 0.99 -2.25
CA ALA A 331 0.58 1.86 -3.41
C ALA A 331 -0.74 2.64 -3.42
N ILE A 332 -1.81 2.09 -2.82
CA ILE A 332 -3.15 2.68 -2.93
C ILE A 332 -3.45 3.81 -1.93
N ASN A 333 -2.58 4.01 -0.95
CA ASN A 333 -2.82 4.93 0.16
C ASN A 333 -3.18 6.35 -0.30
N PHE A 334 -2.51 6.88 -1.33
CA PHE A 334 -2.86 8.18 -1.91
C PHE A 334 -4.32 8.25 -2.39
N PHE A 335 -4.81 7.21 -3.07
CA PHE A 335 -6.19 7.16 -3.56
C PHE A 335 -7.17 7.09 -2.38
N LEU A 336 -6.85 6.28 -1.36
CA LEU A 336 -7.67 6.21 -0.15
C LEU A 336 -7.74 7.58 0.55
N TYR A 337 -6.63 8.31 0.66
CA TYR A 337 -6.61 9.66 1.22
C TYR A 337 -7.42 10.65 0.40
N CYS A 338 -7.35 10.57 -0.94
CA CYS A 338 -8.14 11.43 -1.83
C CYS A 338 -9.64 11.15 -1.75
N LEU A 339 -10.04 9.88 -1.73
CA LEU A 339 -11.45 9.46 -1.70
C LEU A 339 -12.11 9.80 -0.36
N THR A 340 -11.38 9.60 0.73
CA THR A 340 -11.96 9.64 2.07
C THR A 340 -11.65 10.91 2.84
N GLY A 341 -10.69 11.74 2.38
CA GLY A 341 -10.11 12.90 3.06
C GLY A 341 -10.32 14.23 2.33
N GLU A 342 -11.32 15.04 2.72
CA GLU A 342 -11.70 16.31 2.09
C GLU A 342 -10.56 17.34 2.10
N LYS A 343 -9.81 17.41 3.20
CA LYS A 343 -8.67 18.33 3.30
C LYS A 343 -7.49 17.92 2.45
N PHE A 344 -7.20 16.62 2.40
CA PHE A 344 -6.16 16.11 1.53
C PHE A 344 -6.53 16.40 0.08
N ARG A 345 -7.76 16.06 -0.30
CA ARG A 345 -8.33 16.35 -1.63
C ARG A 345 -8.29 17.84 -1.97
N SER A 346 -8.66 18.74 -1.06
CA SER A 346 -8.65 20.19 -1.33
C SER A 346 -7.23 20.72 -1.59
N VAL A 347 -6.24 20.27 -0.81
CA VAL A 347 -4.84 20.63 -1.03
C VAL A 347 -4.30 20.04 -2.34
N VAL A 348 -4.65 18.79 -2.67
CA VAL A 348 -4.33 18.17 -3.98
C VAL A 348 -4.88 19.03 -5.11
N MET A 349 -6.18 19.36 -5.07
CA MET A 349 -6.82 20.18 -6.12
C MET A 349 -6.22 21.57 -6.21
N GLN A 350 -5.89 22.21 -5.08
CA GLN A 350 -5.24 23.52 -5.08
C GLN A 350 -3.84 23.46 -5.69
N THR A 351 -3.07 22.42 -5.35
CA THR A 351 -1.73 22.18 -5.89
C THR A 351 -1.79 21.93 -7.39
N LEU A 352 -2.70 21.07 -7.86
CA LEU A 352 -2.92 20.82 -9.28
C LEU A 352 -3.34 22.08 -10.05
N LYS A 353 -4.24 22.91 -9.47
CA LYS A 353 -4.60 24.20 -10.06
C LYS A 353 -3.38 25.12 -10.21
N ARG A 354 -2.53 25.22 -9.19
CA ARG A 354 -1.28 26.00 -9.25
C ARG A 354 -0.33 25.48 -10.32
N TYR A 355 -0.13 24.16 -10.41
CA TYR A 355 0.67 23.55 -11.46
C TYR A 355 0.12 23.83 -12.85
N LYS A 356 -1.20 23.74 -13.05
CA LYS A 356 -1.84 24.07 -14.33
C LYS A 356 -1.58 25.53 -14.74
N ILE A 357 -1.68 26.46 -13.80
CA ILE A 357 -1.39 27.89 -14.04
C ILE A 357 0.09 28.10 -14.39
N ILE A 358 1.01 27.47 -13.65
CA ILE A 358 2.45 27.58 -13.92
C ILE A 358 2.79 27.02 -15.29
N MET A 359 2.30 25.81 -15.62
CA MET A 359 2.51 25.17 -16.92
C MET A 359 1.93 26.02 -18.06
N PHE A 360 0.72 26.55 -17.89
CA PHE A 360 0.13 27.46 -18.88
C PHE A 360 0.95 28.75 -19.05
N SER A 361 1.49 29.32 -17.96
CA SER A 361 2.36 30.50 -18.03
C SER A 361 3.71 30.22 -18.71
N ILE A 362 4.29 29.04 -18.50
CA ILE A 362 5.55 28.63 -19.14
C ILE A 362 5.30 28.35 -20.62
N PHE A 363 4.19 27.70 -20.96
CA PHE A 363 3.81 27.42 -22.34
C PHE A 363 3.51 28.73 -23.09
N SER A 364 2.78 29.66 -22.48
CA SER A 364 2.53 31.00 -23.02
C SER A 364 3.82 31.82 -23.20
N LYS A 365 4.75 31.78 -22.23
CA LYS A 365 6.07 32.43 -22.36
C LYS A 365 6.93 31.81 -23.46
N ARG A 366 6.89 30.48 -23.63
CA ARG A 366 7.57 29.81 -24.75
C ARG A 366 6.93 30.18 -26.09
N PHE A 367 5.61 30.22 -26.19
CA PHE A 367 4.91 30.64 -27.40
C PHE A 367 5.24 32.10 -27.79
N ASN A 368 5.24 33.02 -26.82
CA ASN A 368 5.65 34.41 -27.05
C ASN A 368 7.13 34.55 -27.44
N LYS A 369 8.01 33.63 -27.01
CA LYS A 369 9.42 33.61 -27.41
C LYS A 369 9.60 33.09 -28.84
N TYR A 370 8.73 32.18 -29.30
CA TYR A 370 8.74 31.71 -30.70
C TYR A 370 8.07 32.71 -31.66
N THR A 371 7.08 33.49 -31.23
CA THR A 371 6.51 34.57 -32.06
C THR A 371 7.40 35.81 -32.14
N LEU A 372 8.31 36.04 -31.19
CA LEU A 372 9.27 37.16 -31.26
C LEU A 372 10.51 36.88 -32.13
N CYS A 373 10.74 35.63 -32.54
CA CYS A 373 11.84 35.24 -33.44
C CYS A 373 11.48 35.28 -34.93
N SER A 374 10.32 35.81 -35.29
CA SER A 374 9.93 36.12 -36.67
C SER A 374 9.98 37.63 -36.89
N LYS A 375 11.20 38.18 -37.01
CA LYS A 375 11.42 39.53 -37.56
C LYS A 375 12.04 39.40 -38.95
N TYR A 376 11.22 39.53 -40.00
CA TYR A 376 11.47 40.40 -41.15
C TYR A 376 10.10 40.90 -41.68
N PRO A 377 10.03 42.08 -42.34
CA PRO A 377 8.92 42.99 -42.20
C PRO A 377 7.98 43.03 -43.41
N THR A 378 6.89 43.77 -43.17
CA THR A 378 6.00 44.47 -44.10
C THR A 378 4.88 43.73 -44.84
N HIS A 379 3.70 44.33 -44.68
CA HIS A 379 2.48 44.23 -45.47
C HIS A 379 1.63 42.96 -45.37
N LEU A 380 0.71 42.94 -44.39
CA LEU A 380 -0.70 42.73 -44.73
C LEU A 380 -1.61 43.40 -43.69
N LYS A 381 -2.51 44.24 -44.21
CA LYS A 381 -3.60 44.90 -43.49
C LYS A 381 -4.53 43.89 -42.82
N SER A 382 -5.06 44.29 -41.66
CA SER A 382 -6.43 43.99 -41.23
C SER A 382 -6.86 42.52 -41.20
N ILE A 383 -6.95 41.94 -40.01
CA ILE A 383 -8.22 41.39 -39.50
C ILE A 383 -8.15 41.39 -37.97
N GLN A 384 -9.03 42.20 -37.42
CA GLN A 384 -9.29 42.43 -36.02
C GLN A 384 -10.40 41.46 -35.60
N SER A 385 -10.07 40.24 -35.17
CA SER A 385 -11.08 39.33 -34.60
C SER A 385 -10.47 38.16 -33.81
N SER A 386 -9.93 38.42 -32.62
CA SER A 386 -9.65 37.34 -31.66
C SER A 386 -9.88 37.72 -30.19
N ASN A 387 -10.45 38.91 -29.91
CA ASN A 387 -10.84 39.32 -28.56
C ASN A 387 -12.32 39.02 -28.21
N VAL A 388 -13.09 38.40 -29.11
CA VAL A 388 -14.51 38.07 -28.87
C VAL A 388 -14.71 36.65 -28.33
N LEU A 389 -13.79 35.72 -28.58
CA LEU A 389 -13.95 34.32 -28.13
C LEU A 389 -13.56 34.08 -26.65
N ILE A 390 -12.83 35.01 -26.03
CA ILE A 390 -12.39 34.89 -24.63
C ILE A 390 -13.44 35.46 -23.65
N LYS A 391 -14.39 36.29 -24.12
CA LYS A 391 -15.50 36.80 -23.28
C LYS A 391 -16.69 35.84 -23.17
N ALA A 392 -16.79 34.80 -24.00
CA ALA A 392 -17.90 33.86 -24.00
C ALA A 392 -17.73 32.65 -23.05
N ILE A 393 -16.54 32.44 -22.49
CA ILE A 393 -16.26 31.31 -21.57
C ILE A 393 -16.05 31.78 -20.12
N ALA A 394 -16.02 33.10 -19.89
CA ALA A 394 -15.84 33.70 -18.55
C ALA A 394 -17.15 34.16 -17.88
N PHE A 395 -18.32 33.89 -18.47
CA PHE A 395 -19.61 34.42 -17.99
C PHE A 395 -20.64 33.38 -17.51
N ASP A 396 -20.23 32.13 -17.20
CA ASP A 396 -21.18 31.07 -16.81
C ASP A 396 -20.89 30.38 -15.46
N GLU A 397 -20.25 31.08 -14.51
CA GLU A 397 -20.12 30.62 -13.11
C GLU A 397 -20.48 31.70 -12.06
N HIS A 398 -21.07 32.84 -12.49
CA HIS A 398 -21.58 33.87 -11.58
C HIS A 398 -23.09 34.11 -11.77
N SER A 399 -23.88 33.07 -11.59
CA SER A 399 -25.29 33.20 -11.21
C SER A 399 -25.75 31.93 -10.50
N ILE A 400 -25.69 31.94 -9.17
CA ILE A 400 -26.65 31.36 -8.21
C ILE A 400 -26.07 31.65 -6.82
N SER A 401 -26.31 32.87 -6.32
CA SER A 401 -26.56 33.14 -4.89
C SER A 401 -26.79 34.64 -4.66
N GLY A 402 -28.02 35.02 -4.29
CA GLY A 402 -28.22 36.11 -3.34
C GLY A 402 -29.11 37.28 -3.76
N ASN A 403 -30.34 37.24 -3.25
CA ASN A 403 -31.13 38.36 -2.70
C ASN A 403 -31.92 39.28 -3.65
N VAL A 404 -33.25 39.09 -3.63
CA VAL A 404 -34.23 40.17 -3.75
C VAL A 404 -34.83 40.39 -2.36
N SER A 405 -34.63 41.61 -1.85
CA SER A 405 -35.22 42.15 -0.63
C SER A 405 -36.67 42.58 -0.86
N ALA A 406 -37.46 42.48 0.22
CA ALA A 406 -38.78 43.06 0.36
C ALA A 406 -38.76 44.59 0.31
N GLU A 407 -39.78 45.22 -0.29
CA GLU A 407 -40.72 46.12 0.41
C GLU A 407 -41.83 46.69 -0.51
N ASN A 408 -43.07 46.51 -0.03
CA ASN A 408 -44.24 47.41 0.00
C ASN A 408 -44.87 48.02 -1.28
N ASN A 409 -46.16 47.69 -1.50
CA ASN A 409 -47.27 48.66 -1.33
C ASN A 409 -48.68 48.01 -1.40
N SER A 410 -49.35 47.97 -0.24
CA SER A 410 -50.68 48.54 0.08
C SER A 410 -51.94 48.32 -0.80
N ILE A 411 -52.99 47.79 -0.12
CA ILE A 411 -54.45 48.10 -0.16
C ILE A 411 -55.34 47.35 -1.19
N ILE A 412 -56.30 46.53 -0.70
CA ILE A 412 -57.78 46.69 -0.75
C ILE A 412 -58.48 45.47 -0.08
N VAL A 413 -59.15 45.73 1.05
CA VAL A 413 -60.53 45.34 1.50
C VAL A 413 -61.07 43.89 1.45
N ALA A 414 -61.34 43.39 2.67
CA ALA A 414 -62.48 42.61 3.21
C ALA A 414 -63.48 41.79 2.34
N HIS A 415 -63.71 40.53 2.75
CA HIS A 415 -65.02 39.87 3.04
C HIS A 415 -64.72 38.44 3.57
N LEU A 416 -64.94 38.09 4.85
CA LEU A 416 -66.14 37.52 5.49
C LEU A 416 -66.69 36.20 4.88
N THR A 417 -66.95 35.23 5.78
CA THR A 417 -67.70 33.96 5.66
C THR A 417 -66.95 32.79 4.97
N GLN A 418 -66.92 31.55 5.45
CA GLN A 418 -67.71 30.83 6.47
C GLN A 418 -66.89 29.65 7.00
#